data_AF-A0A6J4IXH8-F1
#
_entry.id   AF-A0A6J4IXH8-F1
#
_cell.length_a   1.000
_cell.length_b   1.000
_cell.length_c   1.000
_cell.angle_alpha   90.00
_cell.angle_beta   90.00
_cell.angle_gamma   90.00
#
_symmetry.space_group_name_H-M   'P 1'
#
loop_
_entity.id
_entity.type
_entity.pdbx_description
1 polymer ?
#
loop_
_entity_poly.entity_id
_entity_poly.type
_entity_poly.pdbx_seq_one_letter_code
_entity_poly.pdbx_strand_id
1 'polypeptide(L)'
;AFGIHPYFPIPFTPSSRAEDCIVQASVTRRAEIESAPQAQLERPSDATGTVGSAGAAGSAVTPRVASIRFSPPSDALSLENGQRVDRLLDGQRGERPHGGLQVNYGRENGEGGVRWSLAAPREDVSVTIETSEDFRALRIFAPPPPASPTAPPAQTCISPVIATCFPDAFNLASAGYPPEVTGVIELAPGEQWRGWVRIGVTC
;
A
#
# COMPACT_ATOMS: atom_id res chain seq x y z
N ALA A 1 11.67 -1.14 -7.50
CA ALA A 1 10.38 -1.50 -6.89
C ALA A 1 9.41 -1.86 -8.00
N PHE A 2 8.82 -3.05 -7.95
CA PHE A 2 7.78 -3.47 -8.89
C PHE A 2 6.47 -3.69 -8.13
N GLY A 3 5.35 -3.40 -8.77
CA GLY A 3 4.04 -3.57 -8.16
C GLY A 3 2.90 -3.45 -9.15
N ILE A 4 1.71 -3.85 -8.72
CA ILE A 4 0.46 -3.72 -9.44
C ILE A 4 -0.55 -2.93 -8.60
N HIS A 5 -1.49 -2.26 -9.27
CA HIS A 5 -2.51 -1.44 -8.63
C HIS A 5 -3.85 -1.54 -9.40
N PRO A 6 -4.43 -2.74 -9.52
CA PRO A 6 -5.70 -2.93 -10.22
C PRO A 6 -6.85 -2.35 -9.39
N TYR A 7 -7.80 -1.68 -10.04
CA TYR A 7 -8.97 -1.12 -9.38
C TYR A 7 -10.18 -2.01 -9.67
N PHE A 8 -10.81 -2.53 -8.62
CA PHE A 8 -12.02 -3.33 -8.75
C PHE A 8 -13.23 -2.51 -8.32
N PRO A 9 -14.24 -2.35 -9.18
CA PRO A 9 -15.47 -1.67 -8.79
C PRO A 9 -16.18 -2.46 -7.70
N ILE A 10 -16.68 -1.73 -6.71
CA ILE A 10 -17.54 -2.26 -5.66
C ILE A 10 -18.86 -1.47 -5.71
N PRO A 11 -20.00 -2.16 -5.82
CA PRO A 11 -20.12 -3.61 -5.91
C PRO A 11 -19.81 -4.08 -7.36
N PHE A 12 -19.53 -5.37 -7.60
CA PHE A 12 -19.07 -5.85 -8.93
C PHE A 12 -20.13 -5.68 -10.02
N THR A 13 -21.40 -5.79 -9.65
CA THR A 13 -22.54 -5.69 -10.56
C THR A 13 -23.54 -4.64 -10.04
N PRO A 14 -24.38 -4.04 -10.91
CA PRO A 14 -25.38 -3.07 -10.46
C PRO A 14 -26.42 -3.59 -9.45
N SER A 15 -26.63 -4.91 -9.37
CA SER A 15 -27.57 -5.55 -8.44
C SER A 15 -26.96 -5.91 -7.08
N SER A 16 -25.64 -5.88 -6.98
CA SER A 16 -24.89 -6.28 -5.78
C SER A 16 -24.68 -5.11 -4.82
N ARG A 17 -24.23 -5.38 -3.59
CA ARG A 17 -23.85 -4.33 -2.61
C ARG A 17 -22.46 -4.61 -2.03
N ALA A 18 -21.81 -3.57 -1.50
CA ALA A 18 -20.49 -3.73 -0.87
C ALA A 18 -20.51 -4.72 0.31
N GLU A 19 -21.64 -4.80 1.02
CA GLU A 19 -21.88 -5.75 2.11
C GLU A 19 -21.88 -7.22 1.68
N ASP A 20 -22.06 -7.49 0.39
CA ASP A 20 -22.09 -8.82 -0.21
C ASP A 20 -20.72 -9.25 -0.73
N CYS A 21 -19.75 -8.33 -0.72
CA CYS A 21 -18.38 -8.58 -1.17
C CYS A 21 -17.49 -8.96 0.03
N ILE A 22 -16.62 -9.95 -0.17
CA ILE A 22 -15.65 -10.45 0.81
C ILE A 22 -14.25 -10.30 0.22
N VAL A 23 -13.34 -9.64 0.97
CA VAL A 23 -11.91 -9.58 0.68
C VAL A 23 -11.15 -10.54 1.57
N GLN A 24 -10.22 -11.31 1.00
CA GLN A 24 -9.30 -12.15 1.75
C GLN A 24 -7.87 -11.92 1.29
N ALA A 25 -6.90 -12.09 2.18
CA ALA A 25 -5.49 -12.03 1.81
C ALA A 25 -4.63 -12.94 2.69
N SER A 26 -3.52 -13.43 2.15
CA SER A 26 -2.54 -14.27 2.87
C SER A 26 -1.57 -13.49 3.77
N VAL A 27 -1.83 -12.21 4.01
CA VAL A 27 -0.99 -11.34 4.84
C VAL A 27 -1.56 -11.26 6.25
N THR A 28 -0.68 -11.38 7.25
CA THR A 28 -1.07 -11.68 8.64
C THR A 28 -0.77 -10.52 9.60
N ARG A 29 -0.06 -9.48 9.14
CA ARG A 29 0.34 -8.33 9.95
C ARG A 29 0.00 -7.01 9.28
N ARG A 30 -0.51 -6.07 10.06
CA ARG A 30 -0.59 -4.64 9.70
C ARG A 30 0.82 -4.06 9.79
N ALA A 31 1.21 -3.27 8.80
CA ALA A 31 2.46 -2.53 8.77
C ALA A 31 2.17 -1.03 8.93
N GLU A 32 2.62 -0.46 10.04
CA GLU A 32 2.62 0.97 10.29
C GLU A 32 3.96 1.54 9.85
N ILE A 33 3.96 2.44 8.88
CA ILE A 33 5.17 3.09 8.36
C ILE A 33 5.09 4.55 8.75
N GLU A 34 6.03 4.99 9.57
CA GLU A 34 6.27 6.42 9.82
C GLU A 34 7.35 6.87 8.85
N SER A 35 6.94 7.62 7.83
CA SER A 35 7.88 8.15 6.84
C SER A 35 8.74 9.26 7.44
N ALA A 36 10.01 9.28 7.03
CA ALA A 36 10.84 10.44 7.27
C ALA A 36 10.19 11.67 6.61
N PRO A 37 10.30 12.88 7.21
CA PRO A 37 9.99 14.12 6.53
C PRO A 37 10.75 14.11 5.20
N GLN A 38 10.03 14.30 4.09
CA GLN A 38 10.68 14.57 2.83
C GLN A 38 11.50 15.84 3.05
N ALA A 39 12.84 15.72 2.96
CA ALA A 39 13.67 16.90 2.85
C ALA A 39 13.08 17.70 1.69
N GLN A 40 12.55 18.89 1.97
CA GLN A 40 12.19 19.80 0.90
C GLN A 40 13.50 20.01 0.15
N LEU A 41 13.59 19.45 -1.05
CA LEU A 41 14.69 19.75 -1.94
C LEU A 41 14.51 21.22 -2.24
N GLU A 42 15.16 22.08 -1.46
CA GLU A 42 15.25 23.50 -1.78
C GLU A 42 15.79 23.50 -3.20
N ARG A 43 14.95 23.93 -4.16
CA ARG A 43 15.44 24.13 -5.52
C ARG A 43 16.66 25.03 -5.36
N PRO A 44 17.82 24.67 -5.93
CA PRO A 44 18.94 25.59 -5.98
C PRO A 44 18.36 26.89 -6.51
N SER A 45 18.34 27.93 -5.68
CA SER A 45 17.90 29.23 -6.14
C SER A 45 18.76 29.54 -7.34
N ASP A 46 18.14 29.98 -8.45
CA ASP A 46 18.84 30.40 -9.66
C ASP A 46 19.75 31.58 -9.30
N ALA A 47 20.92 31.27 -8.74
CA ALA A 47 21.88 32.23 -8.23
C ALA A 47 22.74 32.69 -9.40
N THR A 48 22.17 33.50 -10.27
CA THR A 48 22.94 34.50 -10.99
C THR A 48 23.45 35.52 -9.97
N GLY A 49 24.66 35.32 -9.46
CA GLY A 49 25.50 36.43 -9.04
C GLY A 49 26.06 36.43 -7.62
N THR A 50 27.37 36.67 -7.59
CA THR A 50 28.20 37.23 -6.51
C THR A 50 28.77 36.26 -5.47
N VAL A 51 30.05 35.92 -5.70
CA VAL A 51 30.93 35.25 -4.75
C VAL A 51 31.24 36.20 -3.58
N GLY A 52 30.74 35.89 -2.39
CA GLY A 52 31.08 36.57 -1.14
C GLY A 52 30.94 35.63 0.06
N SER A 53 32.07 35.35 0.72
CA SER A 53 32.19 34.57 1.97
C SER A 53 31.54 35.30 3.16
N ALA A 54 31.17 34.75 4.33
CA ALA A 54 31.49 33.50 5.03
C ALA A 54 30.45 33.26 6.14
N GLY A 55 30.28 32.00 6.57
CA GLY A 55 30.04 31.67 7.98
C GLY A 55 28.62 31.80 8.53
N ALA A 56 27.70 30.94 8.11
CA ALA A 56 26.54 30.59 8.92
C ALA A 56 26.68 29.13 9.37
N ALA A 57 26.79 28.91 10.68
CA ALA A 57 26.73 27.57 11.26
C ALA A 57 25.31 27.04 11.08
N GLY A 58 25.11 26.23 10.02
CA GLY A 58 23.85 25.56 9.75
C GLY A 58 23.49 24.66 10.94
N SER A 59 22.33 24.93 11.54
CA SER A 59 21.76 24.05 12.56
C SER A 59 21.62 22.65 11.96
N ALA A 60 22.30 21.67 12.54
CA ALA A 60 22.24 20.29 12.06
C ALA A 60 20.79 19.81 12.19
N VAL A 61 20.09 19.69 11.06
CA VAL A 61 18.78 19.05 11.02
C VAL A 61 19.01 17.58 11.34
N THR A 62 18.62 17.13 12.55
CA THR A 62 18.62 15.71 12.86
C THR A 62 17.64 15.03 11.92
N PRO A 63 18.08 14.17 10.99
CA PRO A 63 17.17 13.49 10.08
C PRO A 63 16.27 12.60 10.91
N ARG A 64 14.95 12.79 10.79
CA ARG A 64 13.99 11.80 11.28
C ARG A 64 14.17 10.55 10.44
N VAL A 65 14.46 9.44 11.10
CA VAL A 65 14.67 8.15 10.48
C VAL A 65 13.31 7.49 10.23
N ALA A 66 13.07 6.99 9.02
CA ALA A 66 11.86 6.24 8.73
C ALA A 66 11.77 5.00 9.64
N SER A 67 10.57 4.63 10.07
CA SER A 67 10.37 3.43 10.89
C SER A 67 9.20 2.59 10.40
N ILE A 68 9.27 1.29 10.66
CA ILE A 68 8.19 0.35 10.36
C ILE A 68 7.91 -0.51 11.59
N ARG A 69 6.63 -0.67 11.92
CA ARG A 69 6.17 -1.56 12.99
C ARG A 69 5.13 -2.53 12.46
N PHE A 70 5.25 -3.78 12.87
CA PHE A 70 4.27 -4.81 12.57
C PHE A 70 3.41 -5.08 13.81
N SER A 71 2.11 -5.16 13.59
CA SER A 71 1.14 -5.51 14.62
C SER A 71 0.08 -6.46 14.05
N PRO A 72 -0.57 -7.30 14.87
CA PRO A 72 -1.78 -8.00 14.44
C PRO A 72 -2.82 -6.98 13.97
N PRO A 73 -3.52 -7.22 12.84
CA PRO A 73 -4.64 -6.38 12.47
C PRO A 73 -5.77 -6.51 13.51
N SER A 74 -6.54 -5.44 13.71
CA SER A 74 -7.81 -5.54 14.45
C SER A 74 -8.81 -6.41 13.68
N ASP A 75 -9.86 -6.89 14.35
CA ASP A 75 -10.91 -7.68 13.69
C ASP A 75 -11.51 -6.97 12.46
N ALA A 76 -11.62 -5.63 12.51
CA ALA A 76 -12.14 -4.83 11.40
C ALA A 76 -11.21 -4.78 10.17
N LEU A 77 -9.92 -5.10 10.35
CA LEU A 77 -8.88 -5.05 9.33
C LEU A 77 -8.24 -6.43 9.07
N SER A 78 -8.65 -7.48 9.77
CA SER A 78 -8.11 -8.82 9.54
C SER A 78 -8.65 -9.37 8.22
N LEU A 79 -7.76 -9.81 7.33
CA LEU A 79 -8.11 -10.32 6.01
C LEU A 79 -7.96 -11.85 5.90
N GLU A 80 -7.48 -12.54 6.93
CA GLU A 80 -7.12 -13.96 6.85
C GLU A 80 -8.34 -14.87 6.59
N ASN A 81 -9.48 -14.54 7.23
CA ASN A 81 -10.70 -15.35 7.21
C ASN A 81 -11.80 -14.76 6.32
N GLY A 82 -11.45 -13.80 5.46
CA GLY A 82 -12.41 -13.04 4.66
C GLY A 82 -13.05 -11.92 5.48
N GLN A 83 -13.01 -10.71 4.93
CA GLN A 83 -13.56 -9.50 5.53
C GLN A 83 -14.58 -8.86 4.61
N ARG A 84 -15.75 -8.53 5.15
CA ARG A 84 -16.78 -7.83 4.37
C ARG A 84 -16.28 -6.44 3.97
N VAL A 85 -16.46 -6.08 2.71
CA VAL A 85 -15.89 -4.85 2.15
C VAL A 85 -16.48 -3.61 2.81
N ASP A 86 -17.78 -3.59 3.15
CA ASP A 86 -18.40 -2.48 3.90
C ASP A 86 -17.72 -2.26 5.25
N ARG A 87 -17.47 -3.33 6.02
CA ARG A 87 -16.77 -3.26 7.31
C ARG A 87 -15.34 -2.78 7.19
N LEU A 88 -14.64 -3.21 6.14
CA LEU A 88 -13.28 -2.76 5.85
C LEU A 88 -13.23 -1.26 5.53
N LEU A 89 -14.20 -0.77 4.73
CA LEU A 89 -14.33 0.65 4.38
C LEU A 89 -14.73 1.49 5.60
N ASP A 90 -15.63 1.00 6.45
CA ASP A 90 -16.09 1.72 7.65
C ASP A 90 -15.03 1.79 8.75
N GLY A 91 -14.30 0.69 8.99
CA GLY A 91 -13.28 0.61 10.04
C GLY A 91 -12.21 1.70 9.92
N GLN A 92 -11.91 2.12 8.70
CA GLN A 92 -10.90 3.14 8.45
C GLN A 92 -11.47 4.57 8.39
N ARG A 93 -12.75 4.76 8.08
CA ARG A 93 -13.44 6.06 8.23
C ARG A 93 -13.44 6.54 9.68
N GLY A 94 -13.50 5.63 10.65
CA GLY A 94 -13.35 5.94 12.07
C GLY A 94 -11.98 6.54 12.41
N GLU A 95 -10.91 6.08 11.75
CA GLU A 95 -9.55 6.61 11.93
C GLU A 95 -9.32 7.91 11.12
N ARG A 96 -9.94 8.05 9.94
CA ARG A 96 -9.77 9.18 9.00
C ARG A 96 -11.09 9.52 8.29
N PRO A 97 -11.92 10.44 8.81
CA PRO A 97 -13.27 10.72 8.29
C PRO A 97 -13.33 11.16 6.83
N HIS A 98 -12.23 11.72 6.31
CA HIS A 98 -12.10 12.22 4.94
C HIS A 98 -11.00 11.49 4.15
N GLY A 99 -10.39 10.46 4.74
CA GLY A 99 -9.35 9.67 4.10
C GLY A 99 -9.95 8.53 3.29
N GLY A 100 -9.36 8.24 2.13
CA GLY A 100 -9.56 6.94 1.48
C GLY A 100 -8.87 5.82 2.27
N LEU A 101 -9.30 4.58 2.05
CA LEU A 101 -8.67 3.38 2.61
C LEU A 101 -7.20 3.29 2.22
N GLN A 102 -6.34 3.21 3.23
CA GLN A 102 -4.90 3.00 3.09
C GLN A 102 -4.39 2.18 4.27
N VAL A 103 -4.36 0.87 4.13
CA VAL A 103 -3.83 -0.03 5.15
C VAL A 103 -2.74 -0.87 4.52
N ASN A 104 -1.52 -0.79 5.06
CA ASN A 104 -0.42 -1.64 4.63
C ASN A 104 -0.40 -2.91 5.46
N TYR A 105 -0.06 -4.00 4.81
CA TYR A 105 0.12 -5.30 5.38
C TYR A 105 1.47 -5.85 4.95
N GLY A 106 2.11 -6.54 5.88
CA GLY A 106 3.31 -7.29 5.63
C GLY A 106 3.06 -8.78 5.70
N ARG A 107 3.86 -9.50 4.93
CA ARG A 107 3.99 -10.93 5.08
C ARG A 107 5.15 -11.23 6.02
N GLU A 108 4.85 -11.85 7.15
CA GLU A 108 5.88 -12.52 7.96
C GLU A 108 6.35 -13.76 7.16
N ASN A 109 7.66 -14.01 7.16
CA ASN A 109 8.34 -15.03 6.37
C ASN A 109 7.53 -16.34 6.21
N GLY A 110 7.44 -16.86 4.98
CA GLY A 110 6.71 -18.09 4.65
C GLY A 110 6.89 -18.52 3.19
N GLU A 111 6.23 -19.59 2.76
CA GLU A 111 6.28 -20.12 1.38
C GLU A 111 5.31 -19.38 0.43
N GLY A 112 5.78 -19.00 -0.78
CA GLY A 112 4.96 -18.38 -1.84
C GLY A 112 5.02 -16.84 -1.92
N GLY A 113 4.14 -16.20 -2.69
CA GLY A 113 3.96 -14.74 -2.76
C GLY A 113 2.72 -14.24 -2.02
N VAL A 114 2.21 -13.07 -2.40
CA VAL A 114 0.93 -12.54 -1.89
C VAL A 114 -0.21 -13.25 -2.62
N ARG A 115 -1.17 -13.77 -1.86
CA ARG A 115 -2.50 -14.12 -2.36
C ARG A 115 -3.52 -13.13 -1.85
N TRP A 116 -4.35 -12.63 -2.74
CA TRP A 116 -5.46 -11.74 -2.44
C TRP A 116 -6.68 -12.18 -3.25
N SER A 117 -7.86 -12.07 -2.67
CA SER A 117 -9.11 -12.32 -3.38
C SER A 117 -10.19 -11.34 -2.99
N LEU A 118 -11.10 -11.11 -3.94
CA LEU A 118 -12.34 -10.38 -3.76
C LEU A 118 -13.45 -11.20 -4.40
N ALA A 119 -14.42 -11.63 -3.59
CA ALA A 119 -15.54 -12.45 -4.03
C ALA A 119 -16.86 -11.73 -3.75
N ALA A 120 -17.83 -11.90 -4.64
CA ALA A 120 -19.22 -11.57 -4.40
C ALA A 120 -20.05 -12.85 -4.56
N PRO A 121 -20.22 -13.63 -3.46
CA PRO A 121 -20.75 -14.99 -3.54
C PRO A 121 -22.19 -15.08 -4.03
N ARG A 122 -22.98 -14.01 -3.90
CA ARG A 122 -24.37 -13.98 -4.40
C ARG A 122 -24.43 -13.93 -5.93
N GLU A 123 -23.40 -13.40 -6.55
CA GLU A 123 -23.26 -13.21 -7.99
C GLU A 123 -22.40 -14.30 -8.65
N ASP A 124 -21.86 -15.23 -7.85
CA ASP A 124 -20.88 -16.25 -8.28
C ASP A 124 -19.63 -15.66 -8.97
N VAL A 125 -19.30 -14.39 -8.66
CA VAL A 125 -18.14 -13.70 -9.21
C VAL A 125 -17.01 -13.69 -8.19
N SER A 126 -15.80 -14.06 -8.63
CA SER A 126 -14.60 -13.87 -7.82
C SER A 126 -13.40 -13.41 -8.65
N VAL A 127 -12.57 -12.59 -8.03
CA VAL A 127 -11.26 -12.21 -8.52
C VAL A 127 -10.22 -12.72 -7.55
N THR A 128 -9.18 -13.35 -8.09
CA THR A 128 -8.01 -13.80 -7.33
C THR A 128 -6.75 -13.17 -7.92
N ILE A 129 -5.82 -12.80 -7.05
CA ILE A 129 -4.49 -12.34 -7.42
C ILE A 129 -3.48 -13.16 -6.64
N GLU A 130 -2.53 -13.73 -7.36
CA GLU A 130 -1.38 -14.42 -6.80
C GLU A 130 -0.10 -13.86 -7.39
N THR A 131 0.97 -13.86 -6.61
CA THR A 131 2.28 -13.38 -7.08
C THR A 131 3.39 -14.38 -6.77
N SER A 132 4.56 -14.16 -7.40
CA SER A 132 5.81 -14.78 -6.96
C SER A 132 6.23 -14.30 -5.56
N GLU A 133 7.19 -15.01 -4.97
CA GLU A 133 7.62 -14.82 -3.57
C GLU A 133 8.28 -13.48 -3.25
N ASP A 134 8.77 -12.78 -4.27
CA ASP A 134 9.39 -11.47 -4.13
C ASP A 134 8.42 -10.35 -3.75
N PHE A 135 7.11 -10.56 -3.92
CA PHE A 135 6.09 -9.61 -3.50
C PHE A 135 5.80 -9.77 -2.01
N ARG A 136 6.08 -8.73 -1.23
CA ARG A 136 6.04 -8.76 0.24
C ARG A 136 5.08 -7.77 0.86
N ALA A 137 4.71 -6.72 0.12
CA ALA A 137 3.83 -5.67 0.59
C ALA A 137 2.47 -5.77 -0.09
N LEU A 138 1.42 -5.73 0.71
CA LEU A 138 0.05 -5.48 0.26
C LEU A 138 -0.43 -4.18 0.90
N ARG A 139 -0.96 -3.25 0.12
CA ARG A 139 -1.76 -2.15 0.63
C ARG A 139 -3.16 -2.26 0.07
N ILE A 140 -4.15 -2.24 0.94
CA ILE A 140 -5.54 -2.08 0.49
C ILE A 140 -5.79 -0.58 0.35
N PHE A 141 -6.11 -0.18 -0.88
CA PHE A 141 -6.45 1.19 -1.25
C PHE A 141 -7.92 1.30 -1.65
N ALA A 142 -8.61 2.33 -1.17
CA ALA A 142 -9.88 2.78 -1.72
C ALA A 142 -9.85 4.32 -1.74
N PRO A 143 -10.17 4.98 -2.86
CA PRO A 143 -10.16 6.44 -2.91
C PRO A 143 -11.19 7.02 -1.94
N PRO A 144 -10.96 8.25 -1.42
CA PRO A 144 -11.97 8.94 -0.63
C PRO A 144 -13.23 9.20 -1.48
N PRO A 145 -14.41 9.34 -0.85
CA PRO A 145 -15.58 9.82 -1.56
C PRO A 145 -15.34 11.23 -2.15
N PRO A 146 -16.13 11.66 -3.14
CA PRO A 146 -16.01 12.99 -3.71
C PRO A 146 -16.09 14.06 -2.63
N ALA A 147 -15.22 15.08 -2.70
CA ALA A 147 -15.21 16.17 -1.73
C ALA A 147 -16.48 17.06 -1.81
N SER A 148 -17.10 17.12 -2.99
CA SER A 148 -18.34 17.88 -3.20
C SER A 148 -19.56 16.96 -3.17
N PRO A 149 -20.63 17.30 -2.42
CA PRO A 149 -21.89 16.57 -2.48
C PRO A 149 -22.62 16.74 -3.83
N THR A 150 -22.20 17.71 -4.65
CA THR A 150 -22.73 17.92 -6.02
C THR A 150 -21.90 17.20 -7.09
N ALA A 151 -20.74 16.64 -6.74
CA ALA A 151 -20.01 15.81 -7.68
C ALA A 151 -20.82 14.52 -7.95
N PRO A 152 -20.74 13.96 -9.16
CA PRO A 152 -21.28 12.64 -9.42
C PRO A 152 -20.74 11.64 -8.39
N PRO A 153 -21.56 10.69 -7.89
CA PRO A 153 -21.07 9.68 -6.97
C PRO A 153 -19.92 8.93 -7.65
N ALA A 154 -18.72 9.05 -7.09
CA ALA A 154 -17.60 8.26 -7.57
C ALA A 154 -17.92 6.78 -7.32
N GLN A 155 -17.71 5.95 -8.33
CA GLN A 155 -17.81 4.51 -8.16
C GLN A 155 -16.85 4.10 -7.05
N THR A 156 -17.38 3.47 -6.00
CA THR A 156 -16.54 2.92 -4.95
C THR A 156 -15.69 1.82 -5.56
N CYS A 157 -14.40 1.80 -5.27
CA CYS A 157 -13.51 0.76 -5.74
C CYS A 157 -12.55 0.37 -4.63
N ILE A 158 -12.08 -0.87 -4.70
CA ILE A 158 -11.02 -1.39 -3.86
C ILE A 158 -9.86 -1.80 -4.75
N SER A 159 -8.65 -1.53 -4.28
CA SER A 159 -7.43 -1.86 -5.00
C SER A 159 -6.44 -2.56 -4.07
N PRO A 160 -6.04 -3.81 -4.38
CA PRO A 160 -4.88 -4.42 -3.76
C PRO A 160 -3.61 -3.90 -4.42
N VAL A 161 -2.95 -2.93 -3.78
CA VAL A 161 -1.62 -2.48 -4.17
C VAL A 161 -0.63 -3.55 -3.72
N ILE A 162 -0.17 -4.39 -4.64
CA ILE A 162 0.77 -5.48 -4.33
C ILE A 162 2.14 -5.10 -4.88
N ALA A 163 3.17 -5.12 -4.03
CA ALA A 163 4.50 -4.66 -4.40
C ALA A 163 5.62 -5.53 -3.81
N THR A 164 6.79 -5.48 -4.45
CA THR A 164 8.01 -6.13 -3.94
C THR A 164 8.46 -5.54 -2.61
N CYS A 165 8.28 -4.24 -2.43
CA CYS A 165 8.74 -3.51 -1.25
C CYS A 165 7.62 -2.66 -0.62
N PHE A 166 7.81 -2.30 0.65
CA PHE A 166 6.92 -1.37 1.33
C PHE A 166 7.02 0.05 0.75
N PRO A 167 5.99 0.89 0.97
CA PRO A 167 6.14 2.33 0.87
C PRO A 167 7.37 2.79 1.66
N ASP A 168 8.11 3.75 1.13
CA ASP A 168 9.29 4.31 1.80
C ASP A 168 10.46 3.32 2.02
N ALA A 169 10.46 2.18 1.30
CA ALA A 169 11.43 1.10 1.51
C ALA A 169 12.90 1.52 1.41
N PHE A 170 13.26 2.49 0.57
CA PHE A 170 14.64 2.97 0.46
C PHE A 170 15.09 3.78 1.69
N ASN A 171 14.19 4.55 2.28
CA ASN A 171 14.47 5.24 3.54
C ASN A 171 14.53 4.26 4.70
N LEU A 172 13.66 3.25 4.72
CA LEU A 172 13.76 2.14 5.68
C LEU A 172 15.09 1.37 5.52
N ALA A 173 15.52 1.08 4.30
CA ALA A 173 16.81 0.43 4.06
C ALA A 173 17.98 1.31 4.53
N SER A 174 17.92 2.62 4.24
CA SER A 174 18.92 3.60 4.70
C SER A 174 18.93 3.75 6.24
N ALA A 175 17.79 3.48 6.89
CA ALA A 175 17.64 3.42 8.33
C ALA A 175 18.17 2.11 8.95
N GLY A 176 18.67 1.18 8.15
CA GLY A 176 19.23 -0.10 8.60
C GLY A 176 18.22 -1.24 8.70
N TYR A 177 16.98 -1.09 8.22
CA TYR A 177 16.07 -2.22 8.11
C TYR A 177 16.52 -3.17 6.99
N PRO A 178 16.52 -4.49 7.23
CA PRO A 178 17.09 -5.42 6.29
C PRO A 178 16.15 -5.69 5.08
N PRO A 179 16.65 -6.23 3.96
CA PRO A 179 15.86 -6.49 2.75
C PRO A 179 14.59 -7.33 2.97
N GLU A 180 14.63 -8.30 3.90
CA GLU A 180 13.47 -9.12 4.25
C GLU A 180 12.32 -8.33 4.88
N VAL A 181 12.63 -7.20 5.54
CA VAL A 181 11.65 -6.29 6.13
C VAL A 181 11.21 -5.25 5.11
N THR A 182 12.13 -4.66 4.36
CA THR A 182 11.82 -3.55 3.43
C THR A 182 11.24 -4.03 2.11
N GLY A 183 11.60 -5.26 1.69
CA GLY A 183 11.34 -5.83 0.38
C GLY A 183 12.16 -5.22 -0.76
N VAL A 184 13.24 -4.48 -0.43
CA VAL A 184 14.16 -3.96 -1.45
C VAL A 184 14.92 -5.12 -2.09
N ILE A 185 14.90 -5.17 -3.42
CA ILE A 185 15.71 -6.07 -4.23
C ILE A 185 16.72 -5.21 -4.95
N GLU A 186 18.00 -5.41 -4.63
CA GLU A 186 19.12 -4.75 -5.29
C GLU A 186 19.68 -5.70 -6.36
N LEU A 187 19.93 -5.19 -7.55
CA LEU A 187 20.48 -5.93 -8.68
C LEU A 187 21.82 -5.32 -9.07
N ALA A 188 22.85 -6.14 -9.16
CA ALA A 188 24.14 -5.71 -9.71
C ALA A 188 24.03 -5.44 -11.23
N PRO A 189 24.97 -4.68 -11.82
CA PRO A 189 24.98 -4.47 -13.26
C PRO A 189 24.99 -5.79 -14.05
N GLY A 190 23.97 -5.97 -14.91
CA GLY A 190 23.80 -7.18 -15.71
C GLY A 190 22.90 -8.26 -15.08
N GLU A 191 22.56 -8.14 -13.79
CA GLU A 191 21.59 -9.02 -13.16
C GLU A 191 20.16 -8.74 -13.63
N GLN A 192 19.30 -9.74 -13.50
CA GLN A 192 17.90 -9.68 -13.90
C GLN A 192 17.03 -10.16 -12.75
N TRP A 193 15.94 -9.45 -12.52
CA TRP A 193 14.84 -9.92 -11.68
C TRP A 193 13.72 -10.51 -12.53
N ARG A 194 13.10 -11.58 -12.06
CA ARG A 194 11.96 -12.24 -12.71
C ARG A 194 10.89 -12.55 -11.67
N GLY A 195 9.77 -11.86 -11.76
CA GLY A 195 8.57 -12.17 -10.97
C GLY A 195 7.37 -12.44 -11.88
N TRP A 196 6.29 -12.91 -11.26
CA TRP A 196 5.01 -13.08 -11.94
C TRP A 196 3.86 -12.60 -11.07
N VAL A 197 2.79 -12.20 -11.74
CA VAL A 197 1.48 -11.90 -11.16
C VAL A 197 0.44 -12.63 -11.99
N ARG A 198 -0.44 -13.37 -11.32
CA ARG A 198 -1.58 -14.05 -11.94
C ARG A 198 -2.84 -13.39 -11.43
N ILE A 199 -3.70 -12.95 -12.35
CA ILE A 199 -5.04 -12.44 -12.03
C ILE A 199 -6.03 -13.44 -12.64
N GLY A 200 -6.81 -14.09 -11.79
CA GLY A 200 -7.88 -15.01 -12.18
C GLY A 200 -9.25 -14.40 -11.93
N VAL A 201 -10.18 -14.61 -12.85
CA VAL A 201 -11.60 -14.22 -12.69
C VAL A 201 -12.45 -15.46 -12.90
N THR A 202 -13.40 -15.69 -12.01
CA THR A 202 -14.45 -16.73 -12.15
C THR A 202 -15.81 -16.05 -12.11
N CYS A 203 -16.73 -16.55 -12.93
CA CYS A 203 -18.12 -16.09 -13.04
C CYS A 203 -19.01 -17.22 -13.57
#